data_AF-A0A3N5WAY2-F1
#
_entry.id   AF-A0A3N5WAY2-F1
#
_cell.length_a   1.000
_cell.length_b   1.000
_cell.length_c   1.000
_cell.angle_alpha   90.00
_cell.angle_beta   90.00
_cell.angle_gamma   90.00
#
_symmetry.space_group_name_H-M   'P 1'
#
loop_
_entity.id
_entity.type
_entity.pdbx_description
1 polymer ?
#
loop_
_entity_poly.entity_id
_entity_poly.type
_entity_poly.pdbx_seq_one_letter_code
_entity_poly.pdbx_strand_id
1 'polypeptide(L)'
;MKIRTQIALALLAGVFGAANARTISVGADGTASGYELETSIMQAVTGDTILVHPGTYENAVVYITSKSLVVRSVAGPEKTILDGGRGRMLAWIRRSGDQTVIEGFTFRNGYDSQFGAGIRIGDDSHPTVRNNIFEKCEAPWGGGIYVAPRCRPVIEGNLFVANIATGSGGAIYAQYAEPVIRNNTFVGNNSDLPGSAIGLFMASPVIEKNLIARELGDVAVYLRGDKCAPKLSCNAYFGNKGIDVSAGEGAAAPDDKDRKEGDPLFADSKTYKLTAASPYRNAGTCGAIGR
;
A
#
# COMPACT_ATOMS: atom_id res chain seq x y z
N MET A 1 10.78 72.88 4.68
CA MET A 1 11.31 71.51 4.83
C MET A 1 10.36 70.70 5.72
N LYS A 2 9.56 69.80 5.12
CA LYS A 2 9.00 68.55 5.68
C LYS A 2 7.89 68.07 4.72
N ILE A 3 8.31 67.35 3.68
CA ILE A 3 7.43 66.57 2.81
C ILE A 3 7.05 65.31 3.61
N ARG A 4 5.77 65.09 3.88
CA ARG A 4 5.26 63.84 4.46
C ARG A 4 4.77 62.95 3.33
N THR A 5 5.60 62.01 2.92
CA THR A 5 5.27 60.95 1.97
C THR A 5 4.37 59.93 2.67
N GLN A 6 3.08 59.90 2.36
CA GLN A 6 2.19 58.81 2.76
C GLN A 6 2.38 57.66 1.76
N ILE A 7 3.02 56.58 2.22
CA ILE A 7 3.07 55.31 1.50
C ILE A 7 1.73 54.62 1.72
N ALA A 8 0.88 54.62 0.70
CA ALA A 8 -0.32 53.79 0.68
C ALA A 8 0.12 52.33 0.48
N LEU A 9 0.11 51.56 1.56
CA LEU A 9 0.30 50.11 1.53
C LEU A 9 -0.97 49.50 0.92
N ALA A 10 -0.94 49.20 -0.38
CA ALA A 10 -1.97 48.41 -1.02
C ALA A 10 -1.90 46.98 -0.44
N LEU A 11 -2.78 46.67 0.51
CA LEU A 11 -3.09 45.29 0.86
C LEU A 11 -3.67 44.63 -0.38
N LEU A 12 -2.85 43.88 -1.09
CA LEU A 12 -3.33 42.90 -2.05
C LEU A 12 -4.03 41.82 -1.22
N ALA A 13 -5.34 41.93 -1.07
CA ALA A 13 -6.16 40.84 -0.58
C ALA A 13 -6.00 39.70 -1.60
N GLY A 14 -5.07 38.79 -1.31
CA GLY A 14 -4.97 37.53 -2.02
C GLY A 14 -6.31 36.84 -1.86
N VAL A 15 -7.09 36.85 -2.92
CA VAL A 15 -8.21 35.93 -3.09
C VAL A 15 -7.54 34.56 -3.16
N PHE A 16 -7.36 33.92 -2.01
CA PHE A 16 -7.20 32.48 -1.92
C PHE A 16 -8.54 31.90 -2.36
N GLY A 17 -8.75 31.86 -3.68
CA GLY A 17 -9.74 30.97 -4.24
C GLY A 17 -9.35 29.58 -3.76
N ALA A 18 -10.24 28.92 -3.04
CA ALA A 18 -10.13 27.48 -2.84
C ALA A 18 -9.84 26.88 -4.21
N ALA A 19 -8.66 26.29 -4.39
CA ALA A 19 -8.34 25.59 -5.62
C ALA A 19 -9.41 24.51 -5.75
N ASN A 20 -10.34 24.68 -6.70
CA ASN A 20 -11.32 23.65 -7.00
C ASN A 20 -10.53 22.41 -7.39
N ALA A 21 -10.67 21.34 -6.62
CA ALA A 21 -10.15 20.03 -6.92
C ALA A 21 -10.48 19.67 -8.38
N ARG A 22 -9.46 19.53 -9.23
CA ARG A 22 -9.65 19.19 -10.64
C ARG A 22 -9.67 17.69 -10.81
N THR A 23 -10.35 17.24 -11.86
CA THR A 23 -10.21 15.89 -12.37
C THR A 23 -9.31 15.92 -13.60
N ILE A 24 -8.19 15.20 -13.56
CA ILE A 24 -7.22 15.08 -14.65
C ILE A 24 -7.31 13.65 -15.16
N SER A 25 -7.56 13.47 -16.46
CA SER A 25 -7.65 12.14 -17.07
C SER A 25 -6.34 11.80 -17.78
N VAL A 26 -5.89 10.56 -17.62
CA VAL A 26 -4.68 10.00 -18.25
C VAL A 26 -5.07 8.80 -19.09
N GLY A 27 -4.63 8.76 -20.35
CA GLY A 27 -4.89 7.66 -21.28
C GLY A 27 -6.34 7.49 -21.74
N ALA A 28 -7.15 8.55 -21.65
CA ALA A 28 -8.56 8.52 -22.06
C ALA A 28 -8.76 8.32 -23.57
N ASP A 29 -7.74 8.62 -24.37
CA ASP A 29 -7.67 8.37 -25.81
C ASP A 29 -7.29 6.92 -26.15
N GLY A 30 -7.07 6.08 -25.15
CA GLY A 30 -6.63 4.69 -25.28
C GLY A 30 -5.12 4.51 -25.29
N THR A 31 -4.33 5.58 -25.12
CA THR A 31 -2.87 5.49 -25.03
C THR A 31 -2.42 5.33 -23.58
N ALA A 32 -1.73 4.24 -23.27
CA ALA A 32 -1.18 4.00 -21.93
C ALA A 32 0.24 4.55 -21.84
N SER A 33 0.38 5.82 -21.43
CA SER A 33 1.68 6.50 -21.37
C SER A 33 2.14 6.73 -19.93
N GLY A 34 3.24 6.09 -19.54
CA GLY A 34 3.85 6.33 -18.23
C GLY A 34 4.32 7.77 -18.05
N TYR A 35 4.80 8.40 -19.13
CA TYR A 35 5.19 9.82 -19.13
C TYR A 35 4.00 10.75 -18.89
N GLU A 36 2.84 10.46 -19.51
CA GLU A 36 1.63 11.25 -19.29
C GLU A 36 1.13 11.14 -17.84
N LEU A 37 1.20 9.93 -17.26
CA LEU A 37 0.87 9.72 -15.86
C LEU A 37 1.80 10.54 -14.94
N GLU A 38 3.11 10.43 -15.12
CA GLU A 38 4.11 11.17 -14.33
C GLU A 38 3.93 12.69 -14.44
N THR A 39 3.72 13.20 -15.66
CA THR A 39 3.52 14.64 -15.90
C THR A 39 2.21 15.15 -15.33
N SER A 40 1.13 14.39 -15.44
CA SER A 40 -0.17 14.71 -14.84
C SER A 40 -0.08 14.80 -13.32
N ILE A 41 0.60 13.84 -12.69
CA ILE A 41 0.88 13.89 -11.25
C ILE A 41 1.73 15.12 -10.92
N MET A 42 2.77 15.43 -11.69
CA MET A 42 3.65 16.59 -11.44
C MET A 42 2.86 17.92 -11.44
N GLN A 43 1.93 18.10 -12.38
CA GLN A 43 1.12 19.31 -12.53
C GLN A 43 -0.08 19.40 -11.57
N ALA A 44 -0.45 18.29 -10.95
CA ALA A 44 -1.55 18.24 -9.99
C ALA A 44 -1.21 18.94 -8.68
N VAL A 45 -2.23 19.58 -8.09
CA VAL A 45 -2.16 20.25 -6.79
C VAL A 45 -3.02 19.50 -5.77
N THR A 46 -2.83 19.80 -4.47
CA THR A 46 -3.62 19.18 -3.40
C THR A 46 -5.11 19.27 -3.67
N GLY A 47 -5.79 18.13 -3.55
CA GLY A 47 -7.23 17.97 -3.82
C GLY A 47 -7.55 17.43 -5.21
N ASP A 48 -6.62 17.51 -6.17
CA ASP A 48 -6.84 16.98 -7.51
C ASP A 48 -7.04 15.44 -7.49
N THR A 49 -7.87 14.97 -8.42
CA THR A 49 -8.06 13.55 -8.74
C THR A 49 -7.46 13.24 -10.10
N ILE A 50 -6.54 12.27 -10.15
CA ILE A 50 -6.03 11.67 -11.38
C ILE A 50 -6.84 10.42 -11.70
N LEU A 51 -7.55 10.42 -12.82
CA LEU A 51 -8.25 9.27 -13.38
C LEU A 51 -7.38 8.59 -14.41
N VAL A 52 -6.98 7.36 -14.14
CA VAL A 52 -6.13 6.59 -15.04
C VAL A 52 -6.99 5.56 -15.78
N HIS A 53 -7.03 5.69 -17.11
CA HIS A 53 -7.78 4.80 -18.00
C HIS A 53 -7.05 3.46 -18.20
N PRO A 54 -7.76 2.39 -18.64
CA PRO A 54 -7.18 1.08 -18.88
C PRO A 54 -5.91 1.13 -19.72
N GLY A 55 -4.93 0.31 -19.35
CA GLY A 55 -3.65 0.27 -20.03
C GLY A 55 -2.54 -0.35 -19.20
N THR A 56 -1.42 -0.65 -19.87
CA THR A 56 -0.16 -0.99 -19.21
C THR A 56 0.77 0.22 -19.31
N TYR A 57 1.03 0.86 -18.18
CA TYR A 57 1.90 2.01 -18.03
C TYR A 57 3.29 1.50 -17.67
N GLU A 58 4.09 1.22 -18.69
CA GLU A 58 5.47 0.76 -18.51
C GLU A 58 6.37 1.89 -18.00
N ASN A 59 7.27 1.54 -17.10
CA ASN A 59 8.28 2.45 -16.53
C ASN A 59 7.69 3.71 -15.90
N ALA A 60 6.42 3.72 -15.50
CA ALA A 60 5.79 4.86 -14.86
C ALA A 60 6.04 4.86 -13.35
N VAL A 61 6.21 6.04 -12.75
CA VAL A 61 6.32 6.20 -11.30
C VAL A 61 5.29 7.17 -10.75
N VAL A 62 4.46 6.68 -9.84
CA VAL A 62 3.55 7.53 -9.06
C VAL A 62 4.37 8.24 -7.97
N TYR A 63 4.89 9.43 -8.29
CA TYR A 63 5.68 10.25 -7.36
C TYR A 63 4.83 11.37 -6.75
N ILE A 64 4.41 11.20 -5.50
CA ILE A 64 3.61 12.19 -4.76
C ILE A 64 4.47 12.79 -3.66
N THR A 65 4.69 14.11 -3.71
CA THR A 65 5.45 14.83 -2.68
C THR A 65 4.80 16.15 -2.30
N SER A 66 4.65 16.41 -0.99
CA SER A 66 4.13 17.67 -0.43
C SER A 66 2.73 18.07 -0.94
N LYS A 67 1.90 17.08 -1.26
CA LYS A 67 0.51 17.25 -1.70
C LYS A 67 -0.33 16.02 -1.39
N SER A 68 -1.64 16.19 -1.42
CA SER A 68 -2.59 15.08 -1.27
C SER A 68 -3.43 14.94 -2.54
N LEU A 69 -3.38 13.76 -3.16
CA LEU A 69 -4.03 13.46 -4.44
C LEU A 69 -4.84 12.18 -4.35
N VAL A 70 -5.94 12.09 -5.09
CA VAL A 70 -6.58 10.81 -5.39
C VAL A 70 -6.06 10.35 -6.74
N VAL A 71 -5.28 9.27 -6.77
CA VAL A 71 -4.87 8.60 -8.01
C VAL A 71 -5.65 7.29 -8.08
N ARG A 72 -6.54 7.18 -9.07
CA ARG A 72 -7.44 6.02 -9.19
C ARG A 72 -7.56 5.52 -10.62
N SER A 73 -7.60 4.21 -10.77
CA SER A 73 -8.06 3.59 -12.00
C SER A 73 -9.57 3.80 -12.20
N VAL A 74 -9.98 4.01 -13.45
CA VAL A 74 -11.41 4.03 -13.83
C VAL A 74 -11.99 2.63 -14.11
N ALA A 75 -11.14 1.61 -14.26
CA ALA A 75 -11.54 0.28 -14.72
C ALA A 75 -11.07 -0.87 -13.82
N GLY A 76 -10.43 -0.53 -12.70
CA GLY A 76 -9.96 -1.48 -11.71
C GLY A 76 -8.60 -2.12 -12.04
N PRO A 77 -8.08 -2.91 -11.07
CA PRO A 77 -6.71 -3.40 -11.12
C PRO A 77 -6.51 -4.42 -12.23
N GLU A 78 -7.55 -5.13 -12.67
CA GLU A 78 -7.49 -6.10 -13.77
C GLU A 78 -7.24 -5.46 -15.15
N LYS A 79 -7.37 -4.13 -15.26
CA LYS A 79 -7.29 -3.39 -16.53
C LYS A 79 -6.27 -2.25 -16.54
N THR A 80 -5.77 -1.83 -15.37
CA THR A 80 -4.87 -0.68 -15.24
C THR A 80 -3.63 -1.09 -14.48
N ILE A 81 -2.53 -1.22 -15.22
CA ILE A 81 -1.32 -1.89 -14.78
C ILE A 81 -0.17 -0.88 -14.79
N LEU A 82 0.54 -0.76 -13.67
CA LEU A 82 1.82 -0.08 -13.56
C LEU A 82 2.90 -1.15 -13.56
N ASP A 83 3.74 -1.18 -14.60
CA ASP A 83 4.74 -2.25 -14.81
C ASP A 83 6.16 -1.69 -14.70
N GLY A 84 6.89 -2.18 -13.68
CA GLY A 84 8.24 -1.71 -13.36
C GLY A 84 9.33 -2.43 -14.15
N GLY A 85 8.98 -3.46 -14.94
CA GLY A 85 9.94 -4.20 -15.77
C GLY A 85 11.10 -4.85 -15.00
N ARG A 86 10.96 -5.03 -13.67
CA ARG A 86 12.00 -5.43 -12.71
C ARG A 86 13.19 -4.48 -12.61
N GLY A 87 13.04 -3.23 -13.04
CA GLY A 87 14.11 -2.23 -12.99
C GLY A 87 13.76 -0.98 -12.20
N ARG A 88 12.50 -0.80 -11.78
CA ARG A 88 12.04 0.46 -11.22
C ARG A 88 10.97 0.28 -10.13
N MET A 89 11.06 1.10 -9.09
CA MET A 89 10.01 1.29 -8.09
C MET A 89 8.81 1.97 -8.73
N LEU A 90 7.59 1.57 -8.37
CA LEU A 90 6.37 2.04 -9.04
C LEU A 90 5.71 3.25 -8.37
N ALA A 91 5.90 3.46 -7.07
CA ALA A 91 5.39 4.64 -6.38
C ALA A 91 6.25 5.06 -5.19
N TRP A 92 6.36 6.38 -4.99
CA TRP A 92 6.92 6.95 -3.78
C TRP A 92 6.05 8.10 -3.30
N ILE A 93 5.48 7.92 -2.11
CA ILE A 93 4.59 8.86 -1.46
C ILE A 93 5.33 9.47 -0.27
N ARG A 94 5.48 10.79 -0.26
CA ARG A 94 6.26 11.53 0.74
C ARG A 94 5.57 12.81 1.17
N ARG A 95 5.58 13.13 2.45
CA ARG A 95 4.98 14.38 2.98
C ARG A 95 3.54 14.56 2.47
N SER A 96 2.76 13.47 2.44
CA SER A 96 1.39 13.47 1.92
C SER A 96 0.36 13.37 3.05
N GLY A 97 -0.72 14.14 2.97
CA GLY A 97 -1.82 14.07 3.94
C GLY A 97 -2.72 12.84 3.76
N ASP A 98 -3.68 12.70 4.67
CA ASP A 98 -4.68 11.62 4.74
C ASP A 98 -5.65 11.58 3.55
N GLN A 99 -5.78 12.68 2.82
CA GLN A 99 -6.57 12.75 1.57
C GLN A 99 -5.87 12.07 0.38
N THR A 100 -4.67 11.53 0.56
CA THR A 100 -3.96 10.81 -0.49
C THR A 100 -4.53 9.40 -0.65
N VAL A 101 -4.98 9.06 -1.85
CA VAL A 101 -5.56 7.75 -2.16
C VAL A 101 -4.89 7.16 -3.38
N ILE A 102 -4.48 5.89 -3.29
CA ILE A 102 -4.04 5.07 -4.41
C ILE A 102 -5.00 3.89 -4.56
N GLU A 103 -5.75 3.85 -5.66
CA GLU A 103 -6.82 2.88 -5.84
C GLU A 103 -6.91 2.23 -7.23
N GLY A 104 -7.11 0.91 -7.24
CA GLY A 104 -7.59 0.19 -8.41
C GLY A 104 -6.50 -0.14 -9.42
N PHE A 105 -5.24 -0.26 -9.01
CA PHE A 105 -4.12 -0.57 -9.91
C PHE A 105 -3.58 -1.97 -9.67
N THR A 106 -3.04 -2.58 -10.72
CA THR A 106 -2.02 -3.63 -10.55
C THR A 106 -0.64 -2.98 -10.57
N PHE A 107 0.10 -3.10 -9.48
CA PHE A 107 1.53 -2.81 -9.38
C PHE A 107 2.27 -4.13 -9.63
N ARG A 108 3.02 -4.23 -10.74
CA ARG A 108 3.74 -5.47 -11.05
C ARG A 108 5.18 -5.27 -11.46
N ASN A 109 5.99 -6.28 -11.17
CA ASN A 109 7.42 -6.30 -11.49
C ASN A 109 8.15 -5.04 -11.02
N GLY A 110 7.72 -4.45 -9.90
CA GLY A 110 8.45 -3.36 -9.27
C GLY A 110 9.79 -3.88 -8.77
N TYR A 111 10.82 -3.04 -8.81
CA TYR A 111 12.12 -3.35 -8.22
C TYR A 111 12.75 -2.12 -7.56
N ASP A 112 13.27 -2.28 -6.35
CA ASP A 112 14.11 -1.28 -5.69
C ASP A 112 15.19 -1.98 -4.87
N SER A 113 16.42 -1.45 -4.93
CA SER A 113 17.58 -2.09 -4.31
C SER A 113 17.73 -1.77 -2.82
N GLN A 114 16.83 -0.97 -2.24
CA GLN A 114 16.94 -0.51 -0.85
C GLN A 114 15.66 -0.70 -0.04
N PHE A 115 14.50 -0.32 -0.58
CA PHE A 115 13.22 -0.27 0.13
C PHE A 115 12.08 -0.73 -0.79
N GLY A 116 10.82 -0.49 -0.43
CA GLY A 116 9.69 -1.12 -1.11
C GLY A 116 9.52 -0.78 -2.59
N ALA A 117 9.24 -1.82 -3.38
CA ALA A 117 9.27 -1.75 -4.84
C ALA A 117 7.93 -1.43 -5.50
N GLY A 118 6.81 -1.86 -4.92
CA GLY A 118 5.49 -1.42 -5.35
C GLY A 118 5.22 0.01 -4.89
N ILE A 119 5.19 0.24 -3.57
CA ILE A 119 5.04 1.58 -2.98
C ILE A 119 6.02 1.78 -1.83
N ARG A 120 6.75 2.88 -1.88
CA ARG A 120 7.46 3.43 -0.73
C ARG A 120 6.65 4.56 -0.10
N ILE A 121 6.28 4.42 1.17
CA ILE A 121 5.59 5.45 1.95
C ILE A 121 6.57 6.02 2.97
N GLY A 122 6.84 7.33 2.93
CA GLY A 122 7.83 7.96 3.81
C GLY A 122 7.52 9.39 4.20
N ASP A 123 8.39 9.97 5.03
CA ASP A 123 8.34 11.36 5.47
C ASP A 123 6.97 11.79 6.00
N ASP A 124 6.48 11.10 7.03
CA ASP A 124 5.24 11.45 7.73
C ASP A 124 4.01 11.45 6.79
N SER A 125 3.87 10.37 6.01
CA SER A 125 2.78 10.20 5.04
C SER A 125 1.70 9.27 5.55
N HIS A 126 0.45 9.57 5.22
CA HIS A 126 -0.72 8.84 5.73
C HIS A 126 -1.74 8.45 4.63
N PRO A 127 -1.31 7.90 3.47
CA PRO A 127 -2.23 7.60 2.38
C PRO A 127 -3.17 6.43 2.70
N THR A 128 -4.27 6.36 1.97
CA THR A 128 -5.07 5.14 1.83
C THR A 128 -4.67 4.40 0.55
N VAL A 129 -4.20 3.17 0.68
CA VAL A 129 -3.86 2.27 -0.42
C VAL A 129 -4.89 1.15 -0.45
N ARG A 130 -5.78 1.15 -1.45
CA ARG A 130 -6.92 0.23 -1.47
C ARG A 130 -7.28 -0.35 -2.82
N ASN A 131 -7.85 -1.56 -2.82
CA ASN A 131 -8.33 -2.25 -4.02
C ASN A 131 -7.26 -2.41 -5.12
N ASN A 132 -5.99 -2.56 -4.72
CA ASN A 132 -4.88 -2.78 -5.65
C ASN A 132 -4.44 -4.25 -5.66
N ILE A 133 -3.69 -4.61 -6.68
CA ILE A 133 -2.95 -5.87 -6.77
C ILE A 133 -1.46 -5.54 -6.78
N PHE A 134 -0.67 -6.17 -5.91
CA PHE A 134 0.79 -6.12 -5.90
C PHE A 134 1.30 -7.50 -6.29
N GLU A 135 1.91 -7.62 -7.46
CA GLU A 135 2.43 -8.90 -7.93
C GLU A 135 3.89 -8.86 -8.35
N LYS A 136 4.69 -9.80 -7.84
CA LYS A 136 6.09 -9.98 -8.26
C LYS A 136 6.94 -8.71 -8.10
N CYS A 137 6.64 -7.89 -7.09
CA CYS A 137 7.50 -6.79 -6.71
C CYS A 137 8.61 -7.29 -5.78
N GLU A 138 9.82 -6.77 -5.96
CA GLU A 138 11.01 -7.25 -5.27
C GLU A 138 11.82 -6.11 -4.65
N ALA A 139 12.07 -6.20 -3.35
CA ALA A 139 12.83 -5.21 -2.59
C ALA A 139 13.42 -5.81 -1.31
N PRO A 140 14.56 -5.32 -0.78
CA PRO A 140 15.07 -5.81 0.51
C PRO A 140 14.08 -5.69 1.67
N TRP A 141 13.25 -4.65 1.69
CA TRP A 141 12.26 -4.43 2.73
C TRP A 141 10.93 -4.04 2.09
N GLY A 142 9.91 -4.87 2.24
CA GLY A 142 8.58 -4.57 1.73
C GLY A 142 8.47 -4.74 0.23
N GLY A 143 8.61 -5.96 -0.29
CA GLY A 143 8.55 -6.25 -1.74
C GLY A 143 7.38 -5.55 -2.43
N GLY A 144 6.18 -5.65 -1.86
CA GLY A 144 5.03 -4.84 -2.24
C GLY A 144 5.12 -3.40 -1.71
N ILE A 145 5.06 -3.22 -0.38
CA ILE A 145 4.99 -1.90 0.28
C ILE A 145 6.01 -1.80 1.41
N TYR A 146 6.75 -0.69 1.42
CA TYR A 146 7.55 -0.25 2.57
C TYR A 146 6.91 0.95 3.26
N VAL A 147 6.75 0.87 4.57
CA VAL A 147 6.23 1.94 5.43
C VAL A 147 7.35 2.44 6.34
N ALA A 148 7.79 3.67 6.09
CA ALA A 148 8.87 4.31 6.84
C ALA A 148 8.40 4.84 8.22
N PRO A 149 9.34 5.28 9.07
CA PRO A 149 9.03 5.84 10.38
C PRO A 149 7.98 6.95 10.36
N ARG A 150 7.14 6.98 11.41
CA ARG A 150 6.06 7.97 11.64
C ARG A 150 4.92 7.95 10.61
N CYS A 151 4.93 7.02 9.66
CA CYS A 151 3.82 6.87 8.73
C CYS A 151 2.69 6.02 9.35
N ARG A 152 1.44 6.37 8.99
CA ARG A 152 0.21 5.68 9.44
C ARG A 152 -0.77 5.48 8.27
N PRO A 153 -0.38 4.76 7.20
CA PRO A 153 -1.26 4.52 6.08
C PRO A 153 -2.38 3.54 6.43
N VAL A 154 -3.49 3.62 5.68
CA VAL A 154 -4.50 2.57 5.65
C VAL A 154 -4.24 1.70 4.42
N ILE A 155 -4.02 0.41 4.61
CA ILE A 155 -3.77 -0.56 3.54
C ILE A 155 -4.92 -1.57 3.60
N GLU A 156 -5.87 -1.46 2.67
CA GLU A 156 -7.10 -2.25 2.72
C GLU A 156 -7.59 -2.84 1.39
N GLY A 157 -8.20 -4.03 1.42
CA GLY A 157 -8.81 -4.60 0.22
C GLY A 157 -7.81 -4.92 -0.90
N ASN A 158 -6.51 -5.01 -0.60
CA ASN A 158 -5.49 -5.29 -1.60
C ASN A 158 -5.20 -6.79 -1.71
N LEU A 159 -4.65 -7.19 -2.85
CA LEU A 159 -4.09 -8.52 -3.07
C LEU A 159 -2.58 -8.42 -3.21
N PHE A 160 -1.82 -9.18 -2.41
CA PHE A 160 -0.38 -9.30 -2.50
C PHE A 160 0.00 -10.71 -2.94
N VAL A 161 0.57 -10.86 -4.13
CA VAL A 161 0.89 -12.16 -4.74
C VAL A 161 2.35 -12.25 -5.14
N ALA A 162 3.05 -13.26 -4.62
CA ALA A 162 4.41 -13.58 -5.06
C ALA A 162 5.38 -12.39 -5.00
N ASN A 163 5.20 -11.49 -4.04
CA ASN A 163 6.17 -10.43 -3.76
C ASN A 163 7.34 -11.00 -2.95
N ILE A 164 8.52 -10.45 -3.16
CA ILE A 164 9.78 -11.02 -2.67
C ILE A 164 10.55 -9.96 -1.88
N ALA A 165 11.11 -10.36 -0.74
CA ALA A 165 12.09 -9.56 -0.03
C ALA A 165 13.35 -10.34 0.35
N THR A 166 14.52 -9.79 0.05
CA THR A 166 15.80 -10.37 0.52
C THR A 166 16.07 -10.07 2.00
N GLY A 167 15.31 -9.15 2.60
CA GLY A 167 15.20 -8.95 4.05
C GLY A 167 13.89 -9.53 4.56
N SER A 168 13.00 -8.67 5.05
CA SER A 168 11.71 -9.04 5.65
C SER A 168 10.56 -8.26 5.00
N GLY A 169 9.34 -8.78 5.11
CA GLY A 169 8.15 -8.20 4.50
C GLY A 169 8.13 -8.45 3.01
N GLY A 170 8.00 -9.71 2.59
CA GLY A 170 7.85 -10.03 1.17
C GLY A 170 6.72 -9.23 0.53
N ALA A 171 5.57 -9.09 1.21
CA ALA A 171 4.53 -8.15 0.82
C ALA A 171 4.68 -6.77 1.48
N ILE A 172 4.62 -6.68 2.81
CA ILE A 172 4.63 -5.41 3.54
C ILE A 172 5.74 -5.41 4.59
N TYR A 173 6.53 -4.35 4.63
CA TYR A 173 7.43 -4.07 5.75
C TYR A 173 7.10 -2.73 6.39
N ALA A 174 6.98 -2.70 7.72
CA ALA A 174 6.73 -1.47 8.48
C ALA A 174 7.77 -1.29 9.59
N GLN A 175 8.33 -0.09 9.66
CA GLN A 175 9.38 0.25 10.62
C GLN A 175 9.03 1.54 11.36
N TYR A 176 9.00 1.49 12.70
CA TYR A 176 8.66 2.64 13.55
C TYR A 176 7.37 3.36 13.10
N ALA A 177 6.37 2.57 12.71
CA ALA A 177 5.18 3.01 12.02
C ALA A 177 3.91 2.37 12.62
N GLU A 178 2.76 2.95 12.28
CA GLU A 178 1.44 2.57 12.80
C GLU A 178 0.41 2.40 11.66
N PRO A 179 0.65 1.51 10.67
CA PRO A 179 -0.32 1.28 9.61
C PRO A 179 -1.55 0.52 10.11
N VAL A 180 -2.68 0.74 9.45
CA VAL A 180 -3.86 -0.14 9.54
C VAL A 180 -3.84 -1.07 8.34
N ILE A 181 -3.70 -2.37 8.55
CA ILE A 181 -3.63 -3.41 7.53
C ILE A 181 -4.87 -4.28 7.68
N ARG A 182 -5.88 -4.10 6.81
CA ARG A 182 -7.15 -4.83 6.96
C ARG A 182 -7.79 -5.31 5.67
N ASN A 183 -8.52 -6.43 5.73
CA ASN A 183 -9.21 -7.00 4.57
C ASN A 183 -8.30 -7.22 3.35
N ASN A 184 -7.01 -7.49 3.55
CA ASN A 184 -6.11 -7.82 2.46
C ASN A 184 -6.00 -9.34 2.31
N THR A 185 -5.66 -9.78 1.11
CA THR A 185 -5.33 -11.18 0.82
C THR A 185 -3.85 -11.26 0.44
N PHE A 186 -3.08 -12.06 1.16
CA PHE A 186 -1.66 -12.34 0.92
C PHE A 186 -1.54 -13.78 0.44
N VAL A 187 -0.90 -13.98 -0.72
CA VAL A 187 -0.64 -15.30 -1.24
C VAL A 187 0.76 -15.47 -1.80
N GLY A 188 1.49 -16.46 -1.29
CA GLY A 188 2.74 -16.90 -1.91
C GLY A 188 3.85 -15.87 -1.88
N ASN A 189 3.82 -14.90 -0.95
CA ASN A 189 4.93 -13.98 -0.80
C ASN A 189 6.09 -14.68 -0.07
N ASN A 190 7.30 -14.19 -0.29
CA ASN A 190 8.51 -14.80 0.22
C ASN A 190 9.45 -13.75 0.82
N SER A 191 10.20 -14.16 1.82
CA SER A 191 11.35 -13.39 2.28
C SER A 191 12.45 -14.28 2.83
N ASP A 192 13.69 -13.83 2.73
CA ASP A 192 14.87 -14.58 3.23
C ASP A 192 14.99 -14.52 4.76
N LEU A 193 14.51 -13.43 5.38
CA LEU A 193 14.32 -13.33 6.83
C LEU A 193 12.86 -13.59 7.21
N PRO A 194 12.55 -13.90 8.48
CA PRO A 194 11.17 -14.02 8.96
C PRO A 194 10.28 -12.81 8.58
N GLY A 195 9.03 -13.06 8.20
CA GLY A 195 8.05 -12.05 7.79
C GLY A 195 7.75 -12.07 6.28
N SER A 196 7.43 -13.22 5.70
CA SER A 196 7.22 -13.39 4.25
C SER A 196 6.00 -12.64 3.74
N ALA A 197 4.92 -12.55 4.50
CA ALA A 197 3.84 -11.60 4.21
C ALA A 197 4.15 -10.24 4.82
N ILE A 198 4.23 -10.19 6.15
CA ILE A 198 4.32 -8.93 6.90
C ILE A 198 5.53 -8.97 7.84
N GLY A 199 6.47 -8.06 7.64
CA GLY A 199 7.60 -7.82 8.54
C GLY A 199 7.42 -6.53 9.33
N LEU A 200 7.58 -6.59 10.65
CA LEU A 200 7.44 -5.44 11.55
C LEU A 200 8.71 -5.22 12.35
N PHE A 201 9.19 -3.99 12.38
CA PHE A 201 10.30 -3.58 13.23
C PHE A 201 9.92 -2.37 14.08
N MET A 202 9.76 -2.61 15.39
CA MET A 202 9.36 -1.60 16.36
C MET A 202 8.12 -0.80 15.89
N ALA A 203 7.17 -1.50 15.27
CA ALA A 203 5.94 -0.95 14.70
C ALA A 203 4.73 -1.44 15.50
N SER A 204 3.68 -0.62 15.58
CA SER A 204 2.45 -0.94 16.33
C SER A 204 1.20 -0.85 15.44
N PRO A 205 1.11 -1.67 14.37
CA PRO A 205 -0.03 -1.64 13.46
C PRO A 205 -1.31 -2.25 14.07
N VAL A 206 -2.44 -1.96 13.43
CA VAL A 206 -3.64 -2.79 13.53
C VAL A 206 -3.64 -3.74 12.33
N ILE A 207 -3.69 -5.05 12.59
CA ILE A 207 -3.70 -6.11 11.57
C ILE A 207 -4.97 -6.93 11.78
N GLU A 208 -5.98 -6.68 10.96
CA GLU A 208 -7.27 -7.35 11.15
C GLU A 208 -7.90 -7.85 9.86
N LYS A 209 -8.62 -8.97 9.95
CA LYS A 209 -9.43 -9.48 8.83
C LYS A 209 -8.62 -9.71 7.55
N ASN A 210 -7.33 -10.01 7.67
CA ASN A 210 -6.51 -10.38 6.52
C ASN A 210 -6.56 -11.90 6.32
N LEU A 211 -6.51 -12.33 5.06
CA LEU A 211 -6.30 -13.72 4.69
C LEU A 211 -4.85 -13.89 4.27
N ILE A 212 -4.07 -14.67 5.05
CA ILE A 212 -2.63 -14.89 4.84
C ILE A 212 -2.43 -16.36 4.52
N ALA A 213 -2.19 -16.67 3.25
CA ALA A 213 -2.26 -18.03 2.75
C ALA A 213 -1.08 -18.42 1.87
N ARG A 214 -0.56 -19.62 2.05
CA ARG A 214 0.49 -20.21 1.20
C ARG A 214 1.77 -19.35 1.10
N GLU A 215 2.07 -18.59 2.15
CA GLU A 215 3.33 -17.85 2.25
C GLU A 215 4.53 -18.81 2.27
N LEU A 216 5.63 -18.39 1.62
CA LEU A 216 6.74 -19.29 1.28
C LEU A 216 7.94 -19.20 2.23
N GLY A 217 8.02 -18.15 3.06
CA GLY A 217 9.05 -18.00 4.08
C GLY A 217 8.74 -18.72 5.39
N ASP A 218 9.72 -18.73 6.30
CA ASP A 218 9.66 -19.49 7.55
C ASP A 218 8.71 -18.90 8.60
N VAL A 219 8.38 -17.61 8.48
CA VAL A 219 7.35 -16.95 9.29
C VAL A 219 6.55 -16.01 8.38
N ALA A 220 5.22 -16.10 8.37
CA ALA A 220 4.37 -15.23 7.56
C ALA A 220 4.28 -13.80 8.11
N VAL A 221 3.96 -13.66 9.39
CA VAL A 221 3.93 -12.36 10.10
C VAL A 221 4.99 -12.35 11.19
N TYR A 222 5.97 -11.47 11.07
CA TYR A 222 7.09 -11.41 12.01
C TYR A 222 7.19 -10.07 12.71
N LEU A 223 7.33 -10.11 14.04
CA LEU A 223 7.45 -8.96 14.92
C LEU A 223 8.88 -8.89 15.47
N ARG A 224 9.49 -7.70 15.49
CA ARG A 224 10.82 -7.51 16.08
C ARG A 224 10.95 -6.19 16.83
N GLY A 225 11.61 -6.24 17.99
CA GLY A 225 12.05 -5.10 18.78
C GLY A 225 11.07 -4.66 19.88
N ASP A 226 11.62 -4.07 20.94
CA ASP A 226 11.00 -3.76 22.25
C ASP A 226 9.71 -2.92 22.23
N LYS A 227 9.44 -2.24 21.10
CA LYS A 227 8.26 -1.39 20.91
C LYS A 227 7.32 -1.92 19.83
N CYS A 228 7.50 -3.17 19.41
CA CYS A 228 6.60 -3.81 18.46
C CYS A 228 5.38 -4.36 19.21
N ALA A 229 4.25 -3.65 19.10
CA ALA A 229 3.01 -3.99 19.80
C ALA A 229 1.80 -3.92 18.83
N PRO A 230 1.74 -4.81 17.83
CA PRO A 230 0.59 -4.86 16.93
C PRO A 230 -0.67 -5.33 17.65
N LYS A 231 -1.82 -4.86 17.18
CA LYS A 231 -3.13 -5.43 17.51
C LYS A 231 -3.55 -6.38 16.40
N LEU A 232 -3.62 -7.67 16.70
CA LEU A 232 -4.08 -8.68 15.76
C LEU A 232 -5.50 -9.13 16.14
N SER A 233 -6.39 -9.17 15.15
CA SER A 233 -7.70 -9.78 15.33
C SER A 233 -8.31 -10.28 14.03
N CYS A 234 -9.05 -11.40 14.08
CA CYS A 234 -9.84 -11.92 12.98
C CYS A 234 -9.02 -12.20 11.70
N ASN A 235 -7.72 -12.47 11.79
CA ASN A 235 -6.98 -12.88 10.59
C ASN A 235 -7.17 -14.38 10.34
N ALA A 236 -7.17 -14.76 9.06
CA ALA A 236 -7.26 -16.13 8.61
C ALA A 236 -5.92 -16.61 8.07
N TYR A 237 -5.52 -17.81 8.46
CA TYR A 237 -4.27 -18.43 8.01
C TYR A 237 -4.54 -19.76 7.31
N PHE A 238 -3.85 -20.00 6.20
CA PHE A 238 -4.03 -21.25 5.46
C PHE A 238 -2.78 -21.67 4.67
N GLY A 239 -2.25 -22.85 5.02
CA GLY A 239 -1.23 -23.52 4.21
C GLY A 239 0.08 -22.75 4.06
N ASN A 240 0.41 -21.86 4.99
CA ASN A 240 1.71 -21.20 5.04
C ASN A 240 2.80 -22.25 5.30
N LYS A 241 3.95 -22.12 4.64
CA LYS A 241 5.06 -23.08 4.77
C LYS A 241 5.59 -23.12 6.20
N GLY A 242 5.74 -21.95 6.82
CA GLY A 242 6.30 -21.77 8.14
C GLY A 242 5.27 -21.37 9.20
N ILE A 243 5.74 -20.70 10.24
CA ILE A 243 4.92 -20.21 11.35
C ILE A 243 4.05 -19.04 10.87
N ASP A 244 2.77 -19.02 11.22
CA ASP A 244 1.87 -17.95 10.81
C ASP A 244 2.23 -16.59 11.42
N VAL A 245 2.48 -16.56 12.73
CA VAL A 245 2.85 -15.34 13.46
C VAL A 245 3.91 -15.67 14.49
N SER A 246 5.01 -14.93 14.49
CA SER A 246 6.09 -15.10 15.47
C SER A 246 6.69 -13.78 15.90
N ALA A 247 7.11 -13.71 17.16
CA ALA A 247 7.88 -12.61 17.70
C ALA A 247 9.35 -13.01 17.84
N GLY A 248 10.23 -12.13 17.34
CA GLY A 248 11.66 -12.17 17.59
C GLY A 248 12.06 -11.37 18.82
N GLU A 249 13.37 -11.19 18.96
CA GLU A 249 13.97 -10.45 20.08
C GLU A 249 13.30 -9.09 20.30
N GLY A 250 12.96 -8.83 21.57
CA GLY A 250 12.34 -7.59 22.02
C GLY A 250 10.83 -7.50 21.81
N ALA A 251 10.25 -8.23 20.85
CA ALA A 251 8.82 -8.15 20.61
C ALA A 251 8.03 -9.00 21.62
N ALA A 252 6.87 -8.49 22.05
CA ALA A 252 5.94 -9.29 22.82
C ALA A 252 5.35 -10.41 21.95
N ALA A 253 5.04 -11.56 22.56
CA ALA A 253 4.35 -12.64 21.87
C ALA A 253 3.01 -12.12 21.30
N PRO A 254 2.76 -12.30 20.00
CA PRO A 254 1.53 -11.84 19.38
C PRO A 254 0.35 -12.72 19.83
N ASP A 255 -0.79 -12.09 20.07
CA ASP A 255 -2.08 -12.77 20.25
C ASP A 255 -3.04 -12.28 19.17
N ASP A 256 -3.42 -13.18 18.26
CA ASP A 256 -4.42 -12.89 17.22
C ASP A 256 -5.80 -13.33 17.69
N LYS A 257 -6.56 -12.35 18.20
CA LYS A 257 -7.88 -12.58 18.76
C LYS A 257 -8.84 -13.02 17.68
N ASP A 258 -9.62 -14.08 17.92
CA ASP A 258 -10.55 -14.63 16.94
C ASP A 258 -9.89 -15.10 15.62
N ARG A 259 -8.61 -15.49 15.67
CA ARG A 259 -7.89 -16.16 14.58
C ARG A 259 -8.74 -17.24 13.90
N LYS A 260 -8.70 -17.28 12.58
CA LYS A 260 -9.39 -18.28 11.74
C LYS A 260 -8.40 -19.19 11.02
N GLU A 261 -8.83 -20.42 10.81
CA GLU A 261 -8.07 -21.45 10.10
C GLU A 261 -9.01 -22.24 9.19
N GLY A 262 -8.44 -22.80 8.13
CA GLY A 262 -9.19 -23.60 7.15
C GLY A 262 -9.01 -23.13 5.72
N ASP A 263 -9.47 -23.94 4.77
CA ASP A 263 -9.34 -23.63 3.34
C ASP A 263 -10.16 -22.39 2.97
N PRO A 264 -9.55 -21.35 2.37
CA PRO A 264 -10.27 -20.18 1.90
C PRO A 264 -11.23 -20.47 0.74
N LEU A 265 -11.09 -21.62 0.06
CA LEU A 265 -11.88 -21.97 -1.12
C LEU A 265 -11.77 -20.86 -2.18
N PHE A 266 -10.53 -20.59 -2.61
CA PHE A 266 -10.27 -19.70 -3.74
C PHE A 266 -10.90 -20.24 -5.02
N ALA A 267 -11.60 -19.38 -5.76
CA ALA A 267 -12.26 -19.72 -7.01
C ALA A 267 -11.26 -19.97 -8.15
N ASP A 268 -10.12 -19.28 -8.12
CA ASP A 268 -9.05 -19.41 -9.09
C ASP A 268 -7.70 -18.94 -8.51
N SER A 269 -6.60 -19.26 -9.19
CA SER A 269 -5.22 -18.93 -8.79
C SER A 269 -4.68 -17.61 -9.34
N LYS A 270 -5.51 -16.84 -10.06
CA LYS A 270 -5.12 -15.55 -10.65
C LYS A 270 -5.62 -14.38 -9.82
N THR A 271 -6.90 -14.42 -9.46
CA THR A 271 -7.62 -13.35 -8.75
C THR A 271 -7.71 -13.62 -7.25
N TYR A 272 -7.58 -14.88 -6.83
CA TYR A 272 -7.73 -15.32 -5.44
C TYR A 272 -9.04 -14.85 -4.79
N LYS A 273 -10.10 -14.69 -5.60
CA LYS A 273 -11.44 -14.41 -5.09
C LYS A 273 -11.99 -15.63 -4.36
N LEU A 274 -12.70 -15.38 -3.26
CA LEU A 274 -13.37 -16.43 -2.49
C LEU A 274 -14.62 -16.93 -3.19
N THR A 275 -14.80 -18.26 -3.24
CA THR A 275 -16.07 -18.87 -3.67
C THR A 275 -17.20 -18.53 -2.70
N ALA A 276 -18.45 -18.71 -3.12
CA ALA A 276 -19.62 -18.50 -2.26
C ALA A 276 -19.65 -19.41 -1.02
N ALA A 277 -18.99 -20.58 -1.08
CA ALA A 277 -18.91 -21.53 0.02
C ALA A 277 -17.78 -21.21 1.02
N SER A 278 -16.95 -20.20 0.74
CA SER A 278 -15.82 -19.85 1.60
C SER A 278 -16.29 -19.47 3.01
N PRO A 279 -15.66 -20.03 4.07
CA PRO A 279 -15.96 -19.64 5.45
C PRO A 279 -15.60 -18.17 5.74
N TYR A 280 -14.76 -17.55 4.90
CA TYR A 280 -14.26 -16.20 5.10
C TYR A 280 -15.14 -15.10 4.49
N ARG A 281 -16.19 -15.46 3.75
CA ARG A 281 -17.22 -14.49 3.32
C ARG A 281 -18.11 -14.02 4.49
N ASN A 282 -18.27 -14.87 5.49
CA ASN A 282 -19.00 -14.57 6.72
C ASN A 282 -18.43 -15.39 7.89
N ALA A 283 -17.31 -14.94 8.44
CA ALA A 283 -16.58 -15.62 9.50
C ALA A 283 -17.14 -15.32 10.91
N GLY A 284 -18.47 -15.36 11.03
CA GLY A 284 -19.18 -15.07 12.28
C GLY A 284 -19.01 -13.63 12.74
N THR A 285 -18.60 -13.43 14.00
CA THR A 285 -18.39 -12.10 14.61
C THR A 285 -17.34 -11.26 13.88
N CYS A 286 -16.41 -11.89 13.16
CA CYS A 286 -15.40 -11.19 12.36
C CYS A 286 -15.97 -10.57 11.08
N GLY A 287 -17.10 -11.04 10.56
CA GLY A 287 -17.62 -10.66 9.25
C GLY A 287 -16.77 -11.21 8.11
N ALA A 288 -16.63 -10.45 7.02
CA ALA A 288 -15.77 -10.83 5.91
C ALA A 288 -14.27 -10.69 6.26
N ILE A 289 -13.46 -11.64 5.78
CA ILE A 289 -12.00 -11.68 5.93
C ILE A 289 -11.37 -11.82 4.54
N GLY A 290 -10.30 -11.06 4.28
CA GLY A 290 -9.69 -10.94 2.95
C GLY A 290 -10.46 -9.98 2.02
N ARG A 291 -9.97 -9.85 0.79
CA ARG A 291 -10.59 -9.01 -0.26
C ARG A 291 -11.81 -9.65 -0.92
#